data_AF-A0A545BFV0-F1
#
_entry.id   AF-A0A545BFV0-F1
#
_cell.length_a   1.000
_cell.length_b   1.000
_cell.length_c   1.000
_cell.angle_alpha   90.00
_cell.angle_beta   90.00
_cell.angle_gamma   90.00
#
_symmetry.space_group_name_H-M   'P 1'
#
loop_
_entity.id
_entity.type
_entity.pdbx_description
1 polymer ?
#
loop_
_entity_poly.entity_id
_entity_poly.type
_entity_poly.pdbx_seq_one_letter_code
_entity_poly.pdbx_strand_id
1 'polypeptide(L)'
;MSEAEDLKVGDFVEFETEFVPDQMAVFLDVLTPELVSAIVRHQVKKQALEAFDGDWSDHEAREGYFEKTRMRVQTQTELAEAITSAVRTDFRSEGTKEFFGRLGSPDGEAVTVITMCDRSFFTVEDSDRILDGRFTVLGKVTAEIDMDRPTLERNKLLSSIPPESIDKLMGKMKKQLDAGIADAKMTGAMAFEPKFSARVEGASLKVVPIAIYV
;
A
#
# COMPACT_ATOMS: atom_id res chain seq x y z
N MET A 1 -15.50 25.02 5.96
CA MET A 1 -14.03 25.09 5.90
C MET A 1 -13.40 25.95 6.99
N SER A 2 -13.98 27.08 7.42
CA SER A 2 -13.28 27.97 8.38
C SER A 2 -12.90 27.32 9.72
N GLU A 3 -13.72 26.39 10.24
CA GLU A 3 -13.38 25.73 11.50
C GLU A 3 -12.25 24.70 11.39
N ALA A 4 -12.04 24.08 10.22
CA ALA A 4 -10.97 23.09 10.04
C ALA A 4 -9.62 23.78 9.82
N GLU A 5 -9.57 24.83 9.00
CA GLU A 5 -8.34 25.60 8.72
C GLU A 5 -7.79 26.32 9.96
N ASP A 6 -8.65 26.60 10.95
CA ASP A 6 -8.26 27.23 12.22
C ASP A 6 -7.75 26.22 13.28
N LEU A 7 -7.81 24.91 13.02
CA LEU A 7 -7.37 23.88 13.96
C LEU A 7 -5.85 23.90 14.13
N LYS A 8 -5.42 23.94 15.40
CA LYS A 8 -4.01 23.93 15.78
C LYS A 8 -3.65 22.65 16.49
N VAL A 9 -2.35 22.34 16.46
CA VAL A 9 -1.78 21.28 17.28
C VAL A 9 -2.15 21.51 18.74
N GLY A 10 -2.79 20.52 19.34
CA GLY A 10 -3.26 20.59 20.73
C GLY A 10 -4.77 20.74 20.90
N ASP A 11 -5.49 21.18 19.86
CA ASP A 11 -6.93 21.35 19.91
C ASP A 11 -7.65 20.00 20.02
N PHE A 12 -8.83 20.02 20.64
CA PHE A 12 -9.72 18.86 20.72
C PHE A 12 -10.80 18.98 19.66
N VAL A 13 -11.03 17.88 18.95
CA VAL A 13 -12.03 17.79 17.90
C VAL A 13 -12.92 16.58 18.14
N GLU A 14 -14.22 16.76 17.89
CA GLU A 14 -15.19 15.67 17.85
C GLU A 14 -15.73 15.57 16.43
N PHE A 15 -15.67 14.38 15.85
CA PHE A 15 -16.16 14.14 14.50
C PHE A 15 -16.71 12.72 14.34
N GLU A 16 -17.67 12.58 13.44
CA GLU A 16 -18.22 11.29 13.04
C GLU A 16 -17.79 11.00 11.60
N THR A 17 -17.25 9.81 11.36
CA THR A 17 -16.85 9.40 10.02
C THR A 17 -16.89 7.89 9.85
N GLU A 18 -16.95 7.45 8.60
CA GLU A 18 -16.75 6.06 8.23
C GLU A 18 -15.27 5.86 7.92
N PHE A 19 -14.62 5.00 8.70
CA PHE A 19 -13.20 4.74 8.55
C PHE A 19 -12.94 3.66 7.53
N VAL A 20 -11.89 3.89 6.74
CA VAL A 20 -11.34 2.94 5.80
C VAL A 20 -9.98 2.48 6.33
N PRO A 21 -9.68 1.17 6.28
CA PRO A 21 -8.37 0.66 6.67
C PRO A 21 -7.27 1.24 5.80
N ASP A 22 -6.05 1.29 6.36
CA ASP A 22 -4.85 1.68 5.63
C ASP A 22 -4.69 0.81 4.37
N GLN A 23 -4.82 1.46 3.21
CA GLN A 23 -4.77 0.80 1.90
C GLN A 23 -3.40 0.16 1.63
N MET A 24 -2.32 0.65 2.26
CA MET A 24 -1.01 0.02 2.15
C MET A 24 -0.94 -1.29 2.93
N ALA A 25 -1.59 -1.37 4.09
CA ALA A 25 -1.70 -2.63 4.84
C ALA A 25 -2.37 -3.71 3.98
N VAL A 26 -3.50 -3.35 3.38
CA VAL A 26 -4.27 -4.24 2.49
C VAL A 26 -3.44 -4.64 1.28
N PHE A 27 -2.71 -3.69 0.68
CA PHE A 27 -1.87 -3.96 -0.48
C PHE A 27 -0.73 -4.93 -0.16
N LEU A 28 -0.01 -4.73 0.95
CA LEU A 28 1.06 -5.62 1.38
C LEU A 28 0.56 -7.02 1.77
N ASP A 29 -0.71 -7.15 2.13
CA ASP A 29 -1.33 -8.44 2.37
C ASP A 29 -1.71 -9.19 1.10
N VAL A 30 -2.03 -8.47 0.02
CA VAL A 30 -2.21 -9.08 -1.31
C VAL A 30 -0.87 -9.42 -1.95
N LEU A 31 0.14 -8.55 -1.83
CA LEU A 31 1.49 -8.79 -2.34
C LEU A 31 2.32 -9.70 -1.42
N THR A 32 1.94 -10.96 -1.35
CA THR A 32 2.72 -11.93 -0.58
C THR A 32 4.12 -12.13 -1.20
N PRO A 33 5.14 -12.47 -0.40
CA PRO A 33 6.47 -12.78 -0.91
C PRO A 33 6.45 -13.79 -2.07
N GLU A 34 5.61 -14.82 -1.96
CA GLU A 34 5.48 -15.88 -2.97
C GLU A 34 4.88 -15.34 -4.29
N LEU A 35 3.89 -14.45 -4.21
CA LEU A 35 3.31 -13.82 -5.39
C LEU A 35 4.33 -12.91 -6.08
N VAL A 36 5.04 -12.07 -5.32
CA VAL A 36 6.09 -11.20 -5.86
C VAL A 36 7.20 -12.02 -6.51
N SER A 37 7.63 -13.11 -5.86
CA SER A 37 8.58 -14.08 -6.42
C SER A 37 8.12 -14.66 -7.75
N ALA A 38 6.87 -15.11 -7.82
CA ALA A 38 6.30 -15.68 -9.04
C ALA A 38 6.27 -14.65 -10.19
N ILE A 39 5.92 -13.39 -9.89
CA ILE A 39 5.94 -12.28 -10.86
C ILE A 39 7.36 -12.03 -11.37
N VAL A 40 8.33 -11.88 -10.46
CA VAL A 40 9.74 -11.66 -10.83
C VAL A 40 10.28 -12.84 -11.65
N ARG A 41 9.99 -14.07 -11.22
CA ARG A 41 10.36 -15.29 -11.95
C ARG A 41 9.84 -15.26 -13.38
N HIS A 42 8.56 -14.91 -13.56
CA HIS A 42 7.95 -14.82 -14.87
C HIS A 42 8.58 -13.73 -15.74
N GLN A 43 8.76 -12.52 -15.18
CA GLN A 43 9.37 -11.39 -15.89
C GLN A 43 10.79 -11.70 -16.35
N VAL A 44 11.64 -12.23 -15.46
CA VAL A 44 13.05 -12.51 -15.78
C VAL A 44 13.15 -13.63 -16.80
N LYS A 45 12.32 -14.68 -16.70
CA LYS A 45 12.24 -15.73 -17.72
C LYS A 45 11.80 -15.19 -19.07
N LYS A 46 10.76 -14.35 -19.10
CA LYS A 46 10.27 -13.74 -20.34
C LYS A 46 11.34 -12.87 -20.99
N GLN A 47 11.97 -11.99 -20.22
CA GLN A 47 13.07 -11.15 -20.71
C GLN A 47 14.24 -11.98 -21.22
N ALA A 48 14.60 -13.06 -20.55
CA ALA A 48 15.67 -13.94 -21.01
C ALA A 48 15.32 -14.67 -22.32
N LEU A 49 14.06 -15.08 -22.50
CA LEU A 49 13.62 -15.67 -23.77
C LEU A 49 13.68 -14.65 -24.92
N GLU A 50 13.29 -13.40 -24.66
CA GLU A 50 13.30 -12.32 -25.65
C GLU A 50 14.72 -11.80 -25.96
N ALA A 51 15.62 -11.86 -24.98
CA ALA A 51 16.99 -11.36 -25.09
C ALA A 51 18.02 -12.41 -25.54
N PHE A 52 17.60 -13.66 -25.79
CA PHE A 52 18.50 -14.67 -26.34
C PHE A 52 18.80 -14.36 -27.81
N ASP A 53 20.05 -13.96 -28.07
CA ASP A 53 20.58 -13.61 -29.38
C ASP A 53 21.48 -14.70 -29.98
N GLY A 54 21.60 -15.84 -29.30
CA GLY A 54 22.36 -17.01 -29.74
C GLY A 54 21.62 -17.86 -30.79
N ASP A 55 22.35 -18.80 -31.39
CA ASP A 55 21.77 -19.77 -32.32
C ASP A 55 20.93 -20.79 -31.55
N TRP A 56 19.63 -20.86 -31.87
CA TRP A 56 18.70 -21.82 -31.27
C TRP A 56 19.02 -23.28 -31.62
N SER A 57 19.83 -23.52 -32.66
CA SER A 57 20.28 -24.85 -33.08
C SER A 57 21.57 -25.30 -32.39
N ASP A 58 22.31 -24.39 -31.75
CA ASP A 58 23.49 -24.71 -30.94
C ASP A 58 23.06 -25.11 -29.52
N HIS A 59 23.21 -26.41 -29.21
CA HIS A 59 22.86 -26.96 -27.91
C HIS A 59 23.67 -26.35 -26.76
N GLU A 60 24.98 -26.16 -26.95
CA GLU A 60 25.90 -25.75 -25.89
C GLU A 60 25.71 -24.26 -25.55
N ALA A 61 25.56 -23.41 -26.58
CA ALA A 61 25.24 -22.00 -26.39
C ALA A 61 23.89 -21.81 -25.67
N ARG A 62 22.89 -22.63 -26.01
CA ARG A 62 21.56 -22.57 -25.42
C ARG A 62 21.55 -23.07 -23.97
N GLU A 63 22.21 -24.19 -23.69
CA GLU A 63 22.32 -24.76 -22.34
C GLU A 63 23.05 -23.82 -21.38
N GLY A 64 24.20 -23.26 -21.81
CA GLY A 64 24.96 -22.30 -21.01
C GLY A 64 24.20 -20.99 -20.73
N TYR A 65 23.38 -20.52 -21.69
CA TYR A 65 22.51 -19.38 -21.49
C TYR A 65 21.39 -19.68 -20.47
N PHE A 66 20.74 -20.83 -20.59
CA PHE A 66 19.65 -21.21 -19.68
C PHE A 66 20.13 -21.51 -18.26
N GLU A 67 21.33 -22.06 -18.08
CA GLU A 67 21.95 -22.19 -16.75
C GLU A 67 22.20 -20.83 -16.09
N LYS A 68 22.86 -19.90 -16.81
CA LYS A 68 23.08 -18.53 -16.30
C LYS A 68 21.76 -17.83 -15.98
N THR A 69 20.77 -18.00 -16.85
CA THR A 69 19.42 -17.47 -16.64
C THR A 69 18.76 -18.09 -15.42
N ARG A 70 18.88 -19.39 -15.20
CA ARG A 70 18.32 -20.09 -14.03
C ARG A 70 18.90 -19.54 -12.73
N MET A 71 20.22 -19.37 -12.67
CA MET A 71 20.89 -18.78 -11.51
C MET A 71 20.42 -17.34 -11.27
N ARG A 72 20.34 -16.53 -12.32
CA ARG A 72 19.83 -15.15 -12.24
C ARG A 72 18.39 -15.10 -11.74
N VAL A 73 17.51 -15.94 -12.29
CA VAL A 73 16.11 -16.05 -11.86
C VAL A 73 16.05 -16.39 -10.38
N GLN A 74 16.81 -17.40 -9.93
CA GLN A 74 16.84 -17.80 -8.53
C GLN A 74 17.24 -16.66 -7.60
N THR A 75 18.37 -16.00 -7.86
CA THR A 75 18.86 -14.89 -7.04
C THR A 75 17.89 -13.72 -7.00
N GLN A 76 17.29 -13.36 -8.14
CA GLN A 76 16.33 -12.26 -8.19
C GLN A 76 15.02 -12.59 -7.48
N THR A 77 14.57 -13.85 -7.54
CA THR A 77 13.38 -14.30 -6.81
C THR A 77 13.61 -14.34 -5.30
N GLU A 78 14.74 -14.89 -4.84
CA GLU A 78 15.08 -14.96 -3.41
C GLU A 78 15.23 -13.56 -2.82
N LEU A 79 15.86 -12.65 -3.55
CA LEU A 79 15.99 -11.25 -3.14
C LEU A 79 14.61 -10.56 -3.05
N ALA A 80 13.74 -10.77 -4.03
CA ALA A 80 12.41 -10.18 -4.04
C ALA A 80 11.56 -10.70 -2.87
N GLU A 81 11.58 -12.01 -2.61
CA GLU A 81 10.91 -12.61 -1.44
C GLU A 81 11.40 -11.99 -0.12
N ALA A 82 12.72 -11.89 0.05
CA ALA A 82 13.34 -11.34 1.25
C ALA A 82 12.95 -9.87 1.47
N ILE A 83 12.99 -9.05 0.42
CA ILE A 83 12.59 -7.64 0.48
C ILE A 83 11.11 -7.53 0.86
N THR A 84 10.22 -8.24 0.15
CA THR A 84 8.78 -8.18 0.43
C THR A 84 8.45 -8.66 1.84
N SER A 85 9.12 -9.71 2.32
CA SER A 85 8.97 -10.20 3.69
C SER A 85 9.41 -9.18 4.74
N ALA A 86 10.55 -8.53 4.52
CA ALA A 86 11.06 -7.49 5.41
C ALA A 86 10.11 -6.28 5.47
N VAL A 87 9.63 -5.79 4.32
CA VAL A 87 8.68 -4.68 4.25
C VAL A 87 7.37 -5.03 4.95
N ARG A 88 6.82 -6.23 4.71
CA ARG A 88 5.57 -6.67 5.35
C ARG A 88 5.72 -6.82 6.86
N THR A 89 6.86 -7.32 7.31
CA THR A 89 7.15 -7.46 8.75
C THR A 89 7.25 -6.11 9.43
N ASP A 90 7.98 -5.17 8.82
CA ASP A 90 8.14 -3.81 9.35
C ASP A 90 6.77 -3.11 9.46
N PHE A 91 5.95 -3.18 8.40
CA PHE A 91 4.60 -2.61 8.37
C PHE A 91 3.65 -3.23 9.40
N ARG A 92 3.77 -4.54 9.66
CA ARG A 92 2.96 -5.24 10.69
C ARG A 92 3.47 -5.04 12.11
N SER A 93 4.75 -4.72 12.28
CA SER A 93 5.36 -4.50 13.59
C SER A 93 5.05 -3.13 14.20
N GLU A 94 4.42 -2.23 13.44
CA GLU A 94 3.99 -0.94 13.96
C GLU A 94 2.90 -1.11 15.04
N GLY A 95 3.23 -0.71 16.28
CA GLY A 95 2.28 -0.70 17.39
C GLY A 95 1.16 0.34 17.23
N THR A 96 1.36 1.33 16.36
CA THR A 96 0.37 2.37 16.04
C THR A 96 -0.11 2.20 14.60
N LYS A 97 -1.43 2.11 14.42
CA LYS A 97 -2.13 2.01 13.14
C LYS A 97 -2.82 3.32 12.81
N GLU A 98 -2.89 3.66 11.53
CA GLU A 98 -3.61 4.84 11.03
C GLU A 98 -4.91 4.40 10.36
N PHE A 99 -6.00 5.08 10.70
CA PHE A 99 -7.32 4.90 10.11
C PHE A 99 -7.77 6.19 9.45
N PHE A 100 -8.31 6.09 8.24
CA PHE A 100 -8.61 7.24 7.40
C PHE A 100 -10.11 7.44 7.31
N GLY A 101 -10.59 8.60 7.74
CA GLY A 101 -11.99 9.00 7.62
C GLY A 101 -12.12 10.27 6.79
N ARG A 102 -13.10 10.32 5.89
CA ARG A 102 -13.36 11.51 5.08
C ARG A 102 -14.45 12.34 5.74
N LEU A 103 -14.14 13.59 6.06
CA LEU A 103 -15.10 14.59 6.56
C LEU A 103 -15.43 15.58 5.44
N GLY A 104 -16.70 15.92 5.29
CA GLY A 104 -17.20 16.80 4.23
C GLY A 104 -17.96 16.07 3.12
N SER A 105 -18.59 16.84 2.23
CA SER A 105 -19.39 16.30 1.13
C SER A 105 -18.50 15.79 -0.02
N PRO A 106 -18.86 14.71 -0.75
CA PRO A 106 -18.09 14.21 -1.89
C PRO A 106 -17.84 15.26 -2.99
N ASP A 107 -18.79 16.17 -3.18
CA ASP A 107 -18.77 17.20 -4.23
C ASP A 107 -18.27 18.56 -3.73
N GLY A 108 -17.80 18.62 -2.47
CA GLY A 108 -17.35 19.84 -1.83
C GLY A 108 -15.95 19.69 -1.22
N GLU A 109 -15.63 20.64 -0.36
CA GLU A 109 -14.40 20.67 0.40
C GLU A 109 -14.38 19.54 1.42
N ALA A 110 -13.48 18.57 1.23
CA ALA A 110 -13.33 17.41 2.10
C ALA A 110 -11.95 17.42 2.77
N VAL A 111 -11.93 17.06 4.05
CA VAL A 111 -10.71 16.88 4.84
C VAL A 111 -10.61 15.41 5.23
N THR A 112 -9.45 14.81 5.02
CA THR A 112 -9.19 13.45 5.48
C THR A 112 -8.62 13.49 6.90
N VAL A 113 -9.35 12.93 7.86
CA VAL A 113 -8.83 12.78 9.22
C VAL A 113 -8.12 11.44 9.35
N ILE A 114 -6.88 11.50 9.80
CA ILE A 114 -6.01 10.37 10.05
C ILE A 114 -6.01 10.13 11.57
N THR A 115 -6.73 9.10 12.00
CA THR A 115 -6.82 8.72 13.41
C THR A 115 -5.76 7.69 13.74
N MET A 116 -4.86 8.03 14.67
CA MET A 116 -3.74 7.20 15.09
C MET A 116 -4.11 6.36 16.32
N CYS A 117 -4.28 5.06 16.15
CA CYS A 117 -4.65 4.14 17.21
C CYS A 117 -3.44 3.29 17.62
N ASP A 118 -3.08 3.29 18.91
CA ASP A 118 -2.09 2.36 19.44
C ASP A 118 -2.78 1.07 19.89
N ARG A 119 -2.36 -0.06 19.32
CA ARG A 119 -2.93 -1.39 19.53
C ARG A 119 -3.00 -1.77 21.01
N SER A 120 -2.09 -1.29 21.85
CA SER A 120 -2.07 -1.62 23.27
C SER A 120 -3.31 -1.11 24.04
N PHE A 121 -4.05 -0.13 23.48
CA PHE A 121 -5.24 0.44 24.09
C PHE A 121 -6.56 -0.12 23.52
N PHE A 122 -6.50 -1.05 22.56
CA PHE A 122 -7.69 -1.67 21.96
C PHE A 122 -7.71 -3.18 22.22
N THR A 123 -8.80 -3.68 22.83
CA THR A 123 -9.04 -5.12 22.97
C THR A 123 -9.87 -5.58 21.78
N VAL A 124 -9.21 -6.10 20.74
CA VAL A 124 -9.85 -6.58 19.52
C VAL A 124 -9.24 -7.91 19.07
N GLU A 125 -10.04 -8.73 18.39
CA GLU A 125 -9.57 -9.97 17.75
C GLU A 125 -8.72 -9.67 16.50
N ASP A 126 -9.09 -8.62 15.76
CA ASP A 126 -8.40 -8.18 14.54
C ASP A 126 -7.98 -6.71 14.67
N SER A 127 -6.67 -6.49 14.81
CA SER A 127 -6.10 -5.15 14.96
C SER A 127 -6.13 -4.31 13.69
N ASP A 128 -6.26 -4.93 12.52
CA ASP A 128 -6.31 -4.20 11.25
C ASP A 128 -7.72 -3.65 10.95
N ARG A 129 -8.72 -4.07 11.74
CA ARG A 129 -10.14 -3.74 11.55
C ARG A 129 -10.78 -3.05 12.77
N ILE A 130 -9.96 -2.43 13.63
CA ILE A 130 -10.41 -1.80 14.89
C ILE A 130 -11.53 -0.78 14.65
N LEU A 131 -11.43 0.01 13.59
CA LEU A 131 -12.39 1.06 13.25
C LEU A 131 -13.22 0.75 12.00
N ASP A 132 -13.38 -0.52 11.62
CA ASP A 132 -14.23 -0.86 10.48
C ASP A 132 -15.68 -0.40 10.70
N GLY A 133 -16.10 0.61 9.95
CA GLY A 133 -17.45 1.18 10.01
C GLY A 133 -17.46 2.65 10.45
N ARG A 134 -18.61 3.06 10.98
CA ARG A 134 -18.91 4.45 11.34
C ARG A 134 -18.80 4.65 12.84
N PHE A 135 -17.96 5.59 13.23
CA PHE A 135 -17.69 5.91 14.63
C PHE A 135 -17.62 7.41 14.86
N THR A 136 -17.99 7.82 16.06
CA THR A 136 -17.70 9.14 16.60
C THR A 136 -16.39 9.10 17.36
N VAL A 137 -15.49 10.03 17.05
CA VAL A 137 -14.16 10.14 17.66
C VAL A 137 -14.03 11.51 18.31
N LEU A 138 -13.77 11.51 19.61
CA LEU A 138 -13.21 12.65 20.32
C LEU A 138 -11.70 12.46 20.36
N GLY A 139 -10.96 13.38 19.77
CA GLY A 139 -9.52 13.27 19.67
C GLY A 139 -8.79 14.60 19.78
N LYS A 140 -7.47 14.50 19.96
CA LYS A 140 -6.56 15.64 20.04
C LYS A 140 -5.76 15.76 18.75
N VAL A 141 -5.74 16.96 18.18
CA VAL A 141 -4.95 17.28 16.98
C VAL A 141 -3.45 17.21 17.31
N THR A 142 -2.69 16.44 16.53
CA THR A 142 -1.26 16.21 16.76
C THR A 142 -0.34 16.80 15.69
N ALA A 143 -0.88 17.18 14.54
CA ALA A 143 -0.14 17.85 13.47
C ALA A 143 -0.99 18.95 12.83
N GLU A 144 -0.32 19.93 12.24
CA GLU A 144 -0.95 20.93 11.39
C GLU A 144 -1.58 20.26 10.15
N ILE A 145 -2.51 20.95 9.50
CA ILE A 145 -3.11 20.45 8.26
C ILE A 145 -2.03 20.34 7.18
N ASP A 146 -1.99 19.17 6.55
CA ASP A 146 -1.02 18.85 5.52
C ASP A 146 -1.73 18.50 4.20
N MET A 147 -1.19 18.98 3.09
CA MET A 147 -1.75 18.82 1.75
C MET A 147 -1.01 17.74 0.98
N ASP A 148 -1.74 16.78 0.40
CA ASP A 148 -1.18 15.71 -0.44
C ASP A 148 -0.09 14.88 0.27
N ARG A 149 -0.33 14.61 1.56
CA ARG A 149 0.58 13.93 2.48
C ARG A 149 0.95 12.53 1.97
N PRO A 150 2.23 12.15 1.89
CA PRO A 150 2.62 10.78 1.56
C PRO A 150 2.23 9.78 2.65
N THR A 151 1.64 8.65 2.27
CA THR A 151 1.19 7.61 3.20
C THR A 151 2.36 6.82 3.82
N LEU A 152 3.58 6.97 3.28
CA LEU A 152 4.73 6.10 3.58
C LEU A 152 5.85 6.75 4.37
N GLU A 153 5.68 8.00 4.79
CA GLU A 153 6.68 8.71 5.60
C GLU A 153 7.00 7.99 6.92
N ARG A 154 6.05 7.23 7.47
CA ARG A 154 6.22 6.53 8.75
C ARG A 154 7.07 5.27 8.65
N ASN A 155 7.06 4.61 7.50
CA ASN A 155 7.80 3.37 7.33
C ASN A 155 9.28 3.69 7.06
N LYS A 156 10.20 3.23 7.92
CA LYS A 156 11.62 3.60 7.83
C LYS A 156 12.29 3.15 6.52
N LEU A 157 11.81 2.06 5.93
CA LEU A 157 12.33 1.55 4.67
C LEU A 157 11.70 2.31 3.49
N LEU A 158 10.38 2.50 3.52
CA LEU A 158 9.65 3.11 2.40
C LEU A 158 9.69 4.64 2.40
N SER A 159 10.00 5.29 3.52
CA SER A 159 10.17 6.75 3.60
C SER A 159 11.33 7.28 2.77
N SER A 160 12.29 6.41 2.46
CA SER A 160 13.40 6.71 1.55
C SER A 160 13.02 6.63 0.07
N ILE A 161 11.84 6.08 -0.24
CA ILE A 161 11.35 5.91 -1.61
C ILE A 161 10.43 7.09 -1.95
N PRO A 162 10.74 7.85 -3.02
CA PRO A 162 9.87 8.93 -3.45
C PRO A 162 8.45 8.41 -3.78
N PRO A 163 7.37 9.08 -3.35
CA PRO A 163 5.99 8.63 -3.60
C PRO A 163 5.70 8.36 -5.08
N GLU A 164 6.26 9.19 -5.97
CA GLU A 164 6.15 9.04 -7.43
C GLU A 164 6.67 7.69 -7.95
N SER A 165 7.67 7.11 -7.29
CA SER A 165 8.22 5.81 -7.65
C SER A 165 7.24 4.68 -7.33
N ILE A 166 6.47 4.87 -6.26
CA ILE A 166 5.45 3.93 -5.80
C ILE A 166 4.23 4.04 -6.69
N ASP A 167 3.79 5.25 -7.03
CA ASP A 167 2.74 5.47 -8.03
C ASP A 167 3.09 4.80 -9.38
N LYS A 168 4.34 4.92 -9.83
CA LYS A 168 4.83 4.25 -11.05
C LYS A 168 4.84 2.73 -10.92
N LEU A 169 5.28 2.18 -9.78
CA LEU A 169 5.28 0.75 -9.51
C LEU A 169 3.85 0.21 -9.53
N MET A 170 2.94 0.89 -8.85
CA MET A 170 1.51 0.57 -8.79
C MET A 170 0.87 0.62 -10.17
N GLY A 171 1.12 1.68 -10.93
CA GLY A 171 0.64 1.81 -12.30
C GLY A 171 1.13 0.68 -13.21
N LYS A 172 2.37 0.21 -13.02
CA LYS A 172 2.90 -0.96 -13.76
C LYS A 172 2.23 -2.26 -13.31
N MET A 173 2.06 -2.47 -12.01
CA MET A 173 1.39 -3.66 -11.49
C MET A 173 -0.07 -3.75 -11.95
N LYS A 174 -0.82 -2.65 -11.86
CA LYS A 174 -2.20 -2.57 -12.38
C LYS A 174 -2.26 -2.95 -13.86
N LYS A 175 -1.40 -2.35 -14.68
CA LYS A 175 -1.31 -2.69 -16.12
C LYS A 175 -0.98 -4.16 -16.37
N GLN A 176 -0.10 -4.76 -15.58
CA GLN A 176 0.23 -6.18 -15.72
C GLN A 176 -0.90 -7.10 -15.26
N LEU A 177 -1.60 -6.74 -14.18
CA LEU A 177 -2.75 -7.47 -13.68
C LEU A 177 -3.90 -7.41 -14.71
N ASP A 178 -4.21 -6.21 -15.21
CA ASP A 178 -5.23 -5.96 -16.23
C ASP A 178 -4.92 -6.73 -17.52
N ALA A 179 -3.65 -6.72 -17.96
CA ALA A 179 -3.22 -7.49 -19.12
C ALA A 179 -3.36 -9.00 -18.91
N GLY A 180 -3.03 -9.51 -17.73
CA GLY A 180 -3.20 -10.93 -17.39
C GLY A 180 -4.67 -11.35 -17.32
N ILE A 181 -5.54 -10.50 -16.77
CA ILE A 181 -6.99 -10.73 -16.71
C ILE A 181 -7.61 -10.73 -18.11
N ALA A 182 -7.20 -9.79 -18.96
CA ALA A 182 -7.67 -9.69 -20.35
C ALA A 182 -7.26 -10.92 -21.18
N ASP A 183 -6.02 -11.40 -21.02
CA ASP A 183 -5.50 -12.57 -21.72
C ASP A 183 -6.16 -13.88 -21.24
N ALA A 184 -6.51 -13.95 -19.95
CA ALA A 184 -7.18 -15.10 -19.35
C ALA A 184 -8.68 -15.22 -19.71
N LYS A 185 -9.26 -14.26 -20.46
CA LYS A 185 -10.70 -14.21 -20.81
C LYS A 185 -11.63 -14.49 -19.63
N MET A 186 -11.24 -14.08 -18.42
CA MET A 186 -12.06 -14.29 -17.22
C MET A 186 -13.24 -13.31 -17.23
N THR A 187 -14.31 -13.70 -17.89
CA THR A 187 -15.62 -13.03 -17.82
C THR A 187 -16.20 -13.23 -16.42
N GLY A 188 -15.90 -12.30 -15.52
CA GLY A 188 -16.40 -12.32 -14.13
C GLY A 188 -15.36 -12.01 -13.06
N ALA A 189 -14.12 -11.70 -13.41
CA ALA A 189 -13.13 -11.25 -12.43
C ALA A 189 -13.66 -9.95 -11.79
N MET A 190 -13.81 -9.96 -10.45
CA MET A 190 -13.95 -8.73 -9.67
C MET A 190 -12.93 -7.74 -10.20
N ALA A 191 -13.39 -6.59 -10.68
CA ALA A 191 -12.50 -5.49 -10.99
C ALA A 191 -11.76 -5.16 -9.68
N PHE A 192 -10.54 -5.67 -9.55
CA PHE A 192 -9.65 -5.26 -8.48
C PHE A 192 -9.25 -3.84 -8.84
N GLU A 193 -10.08 -2.90 -8.42
CA GLU A 193 -9.78 -1.47 -8.43
C GLU A 193 -9.23 -1.11 -7.06
N PRO A 194 -7.94 -1.36 -6.78
CA PRO A 194 -7.33 -0.79 -5.60
C PRO A 194 -7.38 0.72 -5.80
N LYS A 195 -8.23 1.41 -5.04
CA LYS A 195 -8.18 2.87 -4.86
C LYS A 195 -6.98 3.17 -3.97
N PHE A 196 -5.80 2.76 -4.43
CA PHE A 196 -4.54 2.93 -3.75
C PHE A 196 -3.94 4.25 -4.23
N SER A 197 -3.78 5.19 -3.31
CA SER A 197 -3.01 6.40 -3.55
C SER A 197 -1.80 6.38 -2.62
N ALA A 198 -0.60 6.67 -3.15
CA ALA A 198 0.60 6.85 -2.32
C ALA A 198 0.52 8.13 -1.46
N ARG A 199 -0.57 8.88 -1.59
CA ARG A 199 -0.83 10.14 -0.89
C ARG A 199 -2.26 10.19 -0.38
N VAL A 200 -2.46 10.90 0.72
CA VAL A 200 -3.78 11.36 1.13
C VAL A 200 -4.08 12.61 0.32
N GLU A 201 -4.93 12.51 -0.70
CA GLU A 201 -5.25 13.63 -1.59
C GLU A 201 -5.98 14.75 -0.84
N GLY A 202 -5.54 15.99 -1.06
CA GLY A 202 -6.12 17.18 -0.45
C GLY A 202 -5.69 17.39 1.00
N ALA A 203 -6.53 18.09 1.76
CA ALA A 203 -6.25 18.45 3.14
C ALA A 203 -6.36 17.22 4.07
N SER A 204 -5.35 17.04 4.92
CA SER A 204 -5.32 15.96 5.91
C SER A 204 -5.01 16.48 7.31
N LEU A 205 -5.66 15.90 8.32
CA LEU A 205 -5.52 16.27 9.73
C LEU A 205 -5.17 15.02 10.55
N LYS A 206 -4.13 15.10 11.40
CA LYS A 206 -3.78 13.99 12.31
C LYS A 206 -4.37 14.17 13.69
N VAL A 207 -4.96 13.09 14.19
CA VAL A 207 -5.64 13.07 15.48
C VAL A 207 -5.25 11.81 16.26
N VAL A 208 -5.00 11.97 17.56
CA VAL A 208 -4.92 10.85 18.52
C VAL A 208 -6.27 10.74 19.24
N PRO A 209 -6.94 9.58 19.20
CA PRO A 209 -8.23 9.41 19.82
C PRO A 209 -8.10 9.39 21.35
N ILE A 210 -9.05 10.04 22.02
CA ILE A 210 -9.24 10.02 23.47
C ILE A 210 -10.42 9.13 23.81
N ALA A 211 -11.48 9.22 23.00
CA ALA A 211 -12.64 8.35 23.06
C ALA A 211 -13.14 8.03 21.65
N ILE A 212 -13.60 6.80 21.47
CA ILE A 212 -14.25 6.31 20.25
C ILE A 212 -15.53 5.61 20.67
N TYR A 213 -16.66 5.98 20.07
CA TYR A 213 -17.98 5.45 20.41
C TYR A 213 -18.90 5.44 19.18
N VAL A 214 -20.06 4.79 19.34
CA VAL A 214 -21.12 4.66 18.32
C VAL A 214 -22.30 5.53 18.75
#